data_AF-A0A258GCL3-F1
#
_entry.id   AF-A0A258GCL3-F1
#
_cell.length_a   1.000
_cell.length_b   1.000
_cell.length_c   1.000
_cell.angle_alpha   90.00
_cell.angle_beta   90.00
_cell.angle_gamma   90.00
#
_symmetry.space_group_name_H-M   'P 1'
#
loop_
_entity.id
_entity.type
_entity.pdbx_description
1 polymer ?
#
loop_
_entity_poly.entity_id
_entity_poly.type
_entity_poly.pdbx_seq_one_letter_code
_entity_poly.pdbx_strand_id
1 'polypeptide(L)' 'MSAPVILVTGSSRGIGAAIVELLQVRGARVICHASRDYMDDTIPADLADPLGPQILWEDALERAGG' A
#
# COMPACT_ATOMS: atom_id res chain seq x y z
N MET A 1 9.30 19.45 7.42
CA MET A 1 8.23 18.46 7.66
C MET A 1 8.62 17.18 6.94
N SER A 2 8.45 16.02 7.57
CA SER A 2 8.66 14.73 6.89
C SER A 2 7.56 14.51 5.85
N ALA A 3 7.88 13.82 4.76
CA ALA A 3 6.88 13.42 3.76
C ALA A 3 5.82 12.50 4.41
N PRO A 4 4.53 12.64 4.07
CA PRO A 4 3.50 11.73 4.57
C PRO A 4 3.74 10.31 4.04
N VAL A 5 3.45 9.30 4.88
CA VAL A 5 3.45 7.89 4.51
C VAL A 5 2.00 7.45 4.36
N ILE A 6 1.64 6.91 3.19
CA ILE A 6 0.24 6.61 2.85
C ILE A 6 0.14 5.17 2.37
N LEU A 7 -0.70 4.37 3.03
CA LEU A 7 -1.10 3.05 2.55
C LEU A 7 -2.25 3.18 1.55
N VAL A 8 -2.08 2.62 0.35
CA VAL A 8 -3.13 2.55 -0.68
C VAL A 8 -3.50 1.10 -0.94
N THR A 9 -4.74 0.74 -0.60
CA THR A 9 -5.31 -0.58 -0.90
C THR A 9 -5.89 -0.64 -2.30
N GLY A 10 -5.78 -1.81 -2.95
CA GLY A 10 -6.23 -1.96 -4.35
C GLY A 10 -5.40 -1.14 -5.35
N SER A 11 -4.10 -1.03 -5.11
CA SER A 11 -3.18 -0.15 -5.84
C SER A 11 -2.69 -0.68 -7.20
N SER A 12 -2.97 -1.94 -7.53
CA SER A 12 -2.38 -2.59 -8.71
C SER A 12 -2.92 -2.08 -10.06
N ARG A 13 -4.10 -1.47 -10.10
CA ARG A 13 -4.75 -1.02 -11.36
C ARG A 13 -5.85 0.00 -11.12
N GLY A 14 -6.28 0.64 -12.21
CA GLY A 14 -7.43 1.56 -12.21
C GLY A 14 -7.20 2.77 -11.30
N ILE A 15 -8.22 3.11 -10.52
CA ILE A 15 -8.20 4.29 -9.64
C ILE A 15 -7.09 4.20 -8.59
N GLY A 16 -6.83 3.02 -8.02
CA GLY A 16 -5.78 2.83 -7.02
C GLY A 16 -4.40 3.16 -7.57
N ALA A 17 -4.07 2.67 -8.77
CA ALA A 17 -2.81 2.98 -9.44
C ALA A 17 -2.65 4.49 -9.73
N ALA A 18 -3.73 5.14 -10.20
CA ALA A 18 -3.72 6.59 -10.45
C ALA A 18 -3.53 7.41 -9.16
N ILE A 19 -4.06 6.94 -8.02
CA ILE A 19 -3.84 7.57 -6.71
C ILE A 19 -2.38 7.44 -6.29
N VAL A 20 -1.77 6.25 -6.45
CA VAL A 20 -0.34 6.04 -6.13
C VAL A 20 0.53 7.02 -6.90
N GLU A 21 0.36 7.09 -8.22
CA GLU A 21 1.12 7.99 -9.09
C GLU A 21 0.97 9.46 -8.63
N LEU A 22 -0.25 9.90 -8.38
CA LEU A 22 -0.54 11.26 -7.98
C LEU A 22 0.05 11.62 -6.60
N LEU A 23 0.01 10.69 -5.64
CA LEU A 23 0.59 10.88 -4.30
C LEU A 23 2.12 10.93 -4.35
N GLN A 24 2.75 10.06 -5.14
CA GLN A 24 4.19 10.06 -5.35
C GLN A 24 4.66 11.36 -6.01
N VAL A 25 3.95 11.87 -7.03
CA VAL A 25 4.23 13.19 -7.66
C VAL A 25 4.15 14.33 -6.64
N ARG A 26 3.29 14.21 -5.62
CA ARG A 26 3.17 15.18 -4.52
C ARG A 26 4.21 14.99 -3.41
N GLY A 27 5.12 14.02 -3.56
CA GLY A 27 6.21 13.77 -2.62
C GLY A 27 5.81 12.93 -1.41
N ALA A 28 4.69 12.21 -1.45
CA ALA A 28 4.34 11.23 -0.41
C ALA A 28 5.13 9.93 -0.62
N ARG A 29 5.47 9.26 0.48
CA ARG A 29 5.91 7.85 0.44
C ARG A 29 4.67 6.97 0.42
N VAL A 30 4.50 6.15 -0.60
CA VAL A 30 3.29 5.34 -0.78
C VAL A 30 3.62 3.87 -0.56
N ILE A 31 2.90 3.22 0.36
CA ILE A 31 2.92 1.78 0.57
C ILE A 31 1.75 1.21 -0.23
N CYS A 32 2.03 0.24 -1.09
CA CYS A 32 1.04 -0.31 -2.02
C CYS A 32 0.50 -1.64 -1.52
N HIS A 33 -0.79 -1.90 -1.70
CA HIS A 33 -1.41 -3.20 -1.44
C HIS A 33 -2.17 -3.73 -2.65
N ALA A 34 -2.13 -5.05 -2.84
CA ALA A 34 -2.98 -5.80 -3.77
C ALA A 34 -3.26 -7.21 -3.20
N SER A 35 -4.28 -7.91 -3.72
CA SER A 35 -4.61 -9.27 -3.27
C SER A 35 -3.63 -10.35 -3.75
N ARG A 36 -2.71 -10.00 -4.66
CA ARG A 36 -1.67 -10.86 -5.21
C ARG A 36 -0.42 -10.04 -5.43
N ASP A 37 0.73 -10.72 -5.50
CA ASP A 37 1.96 -10.06 -5.91
C ASP A 37 1.82 -9.44 -7.30
N TYR A 38 2.26 -8.19 -7.38
CA TYR A 38 2.14 -7.37 -8.58
C TYR A 38 3.45 -6.64 -8.89
N MET A 39 4.09 -6.05 -7.89
CA MET A 39 5.38 -5.35 -7.97
C MET A 39 6.15 -5.55 -6.67
N ASP A 40 7.49 -5.43 -6.72
CA ASP A 40 8.39 -5.67 -5.58
C ASP A 40 8.02 -4.91 -4.29
N ASP A 41 7.37 -3.75 -4.40
CA ASP A 41 7.04 -2.90 -3.24
C ASP A 41 5.54 -2.95 -2.85
N THR A 42 4.83 -3.98 -3.32
CA THR A 42 3.43 -4.24 -2.96
C THR A 42 3.36 -5.19 -1.78
N ILE A 43 2.45 -4.96 -0.83
CA ILE A 43 2.08 -5.93 0.21
C ILE A 43 0.98 -6.83 -0.37
N PRO A 44 1.25 -8.13 -0.61
CA PRO A 44 0.22 -9.07 -1.03
C PRO A 44 -0.63 -9.49 0.18
N ALA A 45 -1.92 -9.17 0.16
CA ALA A 45 -2.86 -9.66 1.17
C ALA A 45 -4.29 -9.79 0.61
N ASP A 46 -4.91 -10.96 0.76
CA ASP A 46 -6.31 -11.13 0.40
C ASP A 46 -7.23 -10.60 1.50
N LEU A 47 -7.95 -9.50 1.25
CA LEU A 47 -8.85 -8.92 2.24
C LEU A 47 -10.14 -9.75 2.45
N ALA A 48 -10.37 -10.78 1.64
CA ALA A 48 -11.42 -11.77 1.89
C ALA A 48 -10.99 -12.85 2.91
N ASP A 49 -9.68 -13.01 3.15
CA ASP A 49 -9.15 -13.84 4.23
C ASP A 49 -9.35 -13.09 5.56
N PRO A 50 -9.93 -13.73 6.61
CA PRO A 50 -10.05 -13.14 7.94
C PRO A 50 -8.73 -12.59 8.51
N LEU A 51 -7.58 -13.16 8.16
CA LEU A 51 -6.26 -12.71 8.61
C LEU A 51 -5.64 -11.66 7.68
N GLY A 52 -6.11 -11.54 6.44
CA GLY A 52 -5.53 -10.66 5.42
C GLY A 52 -5.40 -9.19 5.85
N PRO A 53 -6.45 -8.56 6.44
CA PRO A 53 -6.36 -7.19 6.93
C PRO A 53 -5.30 -6.99 8.02
N GLN A 54 -5.13 -7.97 8.93
CA GLN A 54 -4.13 -7.89 10.00
C GLN A 54 -2.71 -8.00 9.43
N ILE A 55 -2.49 -8.96 8.52
CA ILE A 55 -1.22 -9.16 7.82
C ILE A 55 -0.82 -7.89 7.07
N LEU A 56 -1.76 -7.30 6.32
CA LEU A 56 -1.54 -6.04 5.62
C LEU A 56 -1.13 -4.92 6.59
N TRP A 57 -1.84 -4.80 7.70
CA TRP A 57 -1.64 -3.72 8.65
C TRP A 57 -0.27 -3.78 9.32
N GLU A 58 0.13 -4.97 9.77
CA GLU A 58 1.43 -5.17 10.43
C GLU A 58 2.61 -4.86 9.48
N ASP A 59 2.59 -5.38 8.24
CA ASP A 59 3.64 -5.09 7.25
C ASP A 59 3.65 -3.60 6.87
N ALA A 60 2.47 -2.99 6.70
CA ALA A 60 2.38 -1.56 6.41
C ALA A 60 2.93 -0.69 7.54
N LEU A 61 2.69 -1.03 8.81
CA LEU A 61 3.26 -0.33 9.97
C LEU A 61 4.78 -0.50 10.04
N GLU A 62 5.30 -1.70 9.80
CA GLU A 62 6.73 -1.96 9.77
C GLU A 62 7.41 -1.13 8.68
N ARG A 63 6.88 -1.15 7.45
CA ARG A 63 7.36 -0.30 6.34
C ARG A 63 7.19 1.19 6.64
N ALA A 64 6.17 1.56 7.41
CA ALA A 64 5.95 2.93 7.84
C ALA A 64 7.01 3.44 8.83
N GLY A 65 7.69 2.54 9.54
CA GLY A 65 8.74 2.86 10.52
C GLY A 65 8.29 2.81 11.99
N GLY A 66 7.18 2.12 12.28
CA GLY A 66 6.63 1.97 13.64
C GLY A 66 5.51 2.95 13.95
#